data_AF-A0A819N7U4-F1
#
_entry.id   AF-A0A819N7U4-F1
#
_cell.length_a   1.000
_cell.length_b   1.000
_cell.length_c   1.000
_cell.angle_alpha   90.00
_cell.angle_beta   90.00
_cell.angle_gamma   90.00
#
_symmetry.space_group_name_H-M   'P 1'
#
loop_
_entity.id
_entity.type
_entity.pdbx_description
1 polymer ?
#
loop_
_entity_poly.entity_id
_entity_poly.type
_entity_poly.pdbx_seq_one_letter_code
_entity_poly.pdbx_strand_id
1 'polypeptide(L)'
;MLTSSSSNSLVTLTNNHSNKFSTPDYQETSDSFLTIFSTWDEREQLNFVENLLKHMHSHQHGQINAFLLPMLQRDFIGQLAARGLEHIAEKILGYLDDQCLKSTELVCREWYHVISE
;
A
#
# COMPACT_ATOMS: atom_id res chain seq x y z
N MET A 1 -47.49 -14.96 20.05
CA MET A 1 -46.43 -15.91 19.66
C MET A 1 -45.26 -15.11 19.09
N LEU A 2 -44.08 -15.25 19.72
CA LEU A 2 -42.70 -15.17 19.20
C LEU A 2 -42.34 -13.95 18.30
N THR A 3 -41.72 -12.89 18.83
CA THR A 3 -40.26 -12.64 19.01
C THR A 3 -39.44 -12.61 17.72
N SER A 4 -38.88 -11.44 17.38
CA SER A 4 -37.45 -11.32 17.03
C SER A 4 -37.03 -9.84 16.92
N SER A 5 -36.29 -9.40 17.94
CA SER A 5 -35.41 -8.23 17.95
C SER A 5 -34.22 -8.41 17.00
N SER A 6 -33.68 -7.30 16.46
CA SER A 6 -32.24 -6.99 16.27
C SER A 6 -32.16 -5.68 15.47
N SER A 7 -31.83 -4.54 16.07
CA SER A 7 -30.49 -4.07 16.48
C SER A 7 -29.55 -3.76 15.30
N ASN A 8 -29.52 -2.47 14.98
CA ASN A 8 -28.40 -1.59 14.63
C ASN A 8 -27.14 -2.10 13.89
N SER A 9 -26.81 -1.27 12.89
CA SER A 9 -25.49 -0.78 12.45
C SER A 9 -24.53 -1.71 11.69
N LEU A 10 -24.46 -1.46 10.38
CA LEU A 10 -23.34 -1.72 9.47
C LEU A 10 -23.17 -0.40 8.68
N VAL A 11 -22.15 0.46 8.90
CA VAL A 11 -20.77 0.39 8.37
C VAL A 11 -20.83 0.11 6.85
N THR A 12 -20.44 0.95 5.89
CA THR A 12 -19.45 2.03 5.74
C THR A 12 -19.80 2.72 4.42
N LEU A 13 -19.55 4.03 4.26
CA LEU A 13 -19.27 4.64 2.94
C LEU A 13 -18.49 5.93 3.16
N THR A 14 -17.24 5.77 3.62
CA THR A 14 -16.19 6.74 3.30
C THR A 14 -15.80 6.52 1.85
N ASN A 15 -16.38 7.28 0.93
CA ASN A 15 -15.72 7.56 -0.34
C ASN A 15 -16.23 8.88 -0.91
N ASN A 16 -15.75 10.00 -0.36
CA ASN A 16 -15.78 11.26 -1.08
C ASN A 16 -14.73 11.21 -2.18
N HIS A 17 -15.01 10.41 -3.22
CA HIS A 17 -14.41 10.62 -4.53
C HIS A 17 -14.96 11.94 -5.02
N SER A 18 -14.18 12.99 -4.83
CA SER A 18 -14.38 14.23 -5.56
C SER A 18 -14.31 13.86 -7.04
N ASN A 19 -15.46 13.91 -7.70
CA ASN A 19 -15.62 13.86 -9.15
C ASN A 19 -14.73 14.96 -9.77
N LYS A 20 -13.46 14.65 -9.99
CA LYS A 20 -12.61 15.40 -10.91
C LYS A 20 -12.86 14.80 -12.27
N PHE A 21 -13.43 15.61 -13.16
CA PHE A 21 -13.53 15.37 -14.59
C PHE A 21 -12.21 14.76 -15.09
N SER A 22 -12.19 13.43 -15.28
CA SER A 22 -11.11 12.80 -16.02
C SER A 22 -11.32 13.25 -17.45
N THR A 23 -10.38 14.03 -17.99
CA THR A 23 -10.39 14.33 -19.42
C THR A 23 -10.46 12.99 -20.15
N PRO A 24 -11.33 12.81 -21.15
CA PRO A 24 -11.48 11.52 -21.87
C PRO A 24 -10.17 10.93 -22.39
N ASP A 25 -9.17 11.80 -22.56
CA ASP A 25 -7.82 11.53 -23.06
C ASP A 25 -6.79 11.11 -21.98
N TYR A 26 -7.11 11.24 -20.69
CA TYR A 26 -6.12 10.99 -19.63
C TYR A 26 -5.64 9.54 -19.61
N GLN A 27 -6.54 8.58 -19.74
CA GLN A 27 -6.20 7.16 -19.58
C GLN A 27 -5.38 6.64 -20.77
N GLU A 28 -5.80 6.94 -22.00
CA GLU A 28 -5.07 6.57 -23.22
C GLU A 28 -3.68 7.25 -23.29
N THR A 29 -3.63 8.54 -22.94
CA THR A 29 -2.38 9.28 -22.89
C THR A 29 -1.48 8.78 -21.74
N SER A 30 -2.04 8.43 -20.58
CA SER A 30 -1.30 7.88 -19.44
C SER A 30 -0.66 6.54 -19.79
N ASP A 31 -1.39 5.63 -20.44
CA ASP A 31 -0.86 4.32 -20.83
C ASP A 31 0.28 4.45 -21.85
N SER A 32 0.16 5.42 -22.77
CA SER A 32 1.22 5.77 -23.70
C SER A 32 2.47 6.31 -23.00
N PHE A 33 2.30 7.20 -22.00
CA PHE A 33 3.42 7.69 -21.19
C PHE A 33 4.10 6.60 -20.37
N LEU A 34 3.33 5.66 -19.80
CA LEU A 34 3.89 4.51 -19.08
C LEU A 34 4.71 3.60 -20.00
N THR A 35 4.24 3.40 -21.23
CA THR A 35 4.97 2.63 -22.24
C THR A 35 6.31 3.30 -22.56
N ILE A 36 6.33 4.61 -22.79
CA ILE A 36 7.56 5.37 -23.06
C ILE A 36 8.49 5.34 -21.85
N PHE A 37 7.98 5.61 -20.64
CA PHE A 37 8.74 5.61 -19.40
C PHE A 37 9.46 4.27 -19.15
N SER A 38 8.82 3.16 -19.52
CA SER A 38 9.39 1.81 -19.39
C SER A 38 10.56 1.53 -20.34
N THR A 39 10.76 2.36 -21.38
CA THR A 39 11.90 2.22 -22.31
C THR A 39 13.17 2.90 -21.82
N TRP A 40 13.06 3.76 -20.81
CA TRP A 40 14.17 4.54 -20.25
C TRP A 40 14.97 3.73 -19.24
N ASP A 41 16.24 4.12 -19.03
CA ASP A 41 17.07 3.52 -17.98
C ASP A 41 16.71 4.04 -16.57
N GLU A 42 17.26 3.40 -15.53
CA GLU A 42 16.97 3.74 -14.13
C GLU A 42 17.26 5.22 -13.82
N ARG A 43 18.32 5.79 -14.39
CA ARG A 43 18.73 7.17 -14.12
C ARG A 43 17.77 8.15 -14.79
N GLU A 44 17.38 7.87 -16.03
CA GLU A 44 16.41 8.65 -16.78
C GLU A 44 15.04 8.65 -16.10
N GLN A 45 14.58 7.48 -15.64
CA GLN A 45 13.34 7.33 -14.89
C GLN A 45 13.35 8.16 -13.60
N LEU A 46 14.43 8.07 -12.79
CA LEU A 46 14.58 8.84 -11.56
C LEU A 46 14.57 10.35 -11.82
N ASN A 47 15.36 10.82 -12.79
CA ASN A 47 15.41 12.24 -13.15
C ASN A 47 14.03 12.76 -13.59
N PHE A 48 13.27 11.96 -14.34
CA PHE A 48 11.94 12.35 -14.78
C PHE A 48 10.95 12.41 -13.63
N VAL A 49 10.92 11.41 -12.74
CA VAL A 49 10.05 11.43 -11.56
C VAL A 49 10.37 12.61 -10.65
N GLU A 50 11.65 12.93 -10.43
CA GLU A 50 12.05 14.13 -9.69
C GLU A 50 11.51 15.41 -10.34
N ASN A 51 11.59 15.51 -11.66
CA ASN A 51 11.04 16.65 -12.38
C ASN A 51 9.52 16.73 -12.28
N LEU A 52 8.80 15.61 -12.33
CA LEU A 52 7.36 15.58 -12.07
C LEU A 52 7.05 16.09 -10.66
N LEU A 53 7.75 15.59 -9.64
CA LEU A 53 7.57 16.01 -8.25
C LEU A 53 7.78 17.53 -8.09
N LYS A 54 8.79 18.12 -8.74
CA LYS A 54 9.04 19.57 -8.72
C LYS A 54 7.87 20.41 -9.26
N HIS A 55 7.04 19.85 -10.14
CA HIS A 55 5.87 20.54 -10.71
C HIS A 55 4.57 20.30 -9.91
N MET A 56 4.62 19.50 -8.85
CA MET A 56 3.46 19.23 -8.00
C MET A 56 3.41 20.16 -6.78
N HIS A 57 2.21 20.35 -6.24
CA HIS A 57 1.99 21.13 -5.03
C HIS A 57 2.31 20.33 -3.75
N SER A 58 2.63 21.05 -2.67
CA SER A 58 2.98 20.45 -1.36
C SER A 58 1.97 19.44 -0.82
N HIS A 59 0.67 19.65 -1.01
CA HIS A 59 -0.36 18.70 -0.57
C HIS A 59 -0.35 17.39 -1.39
N GLN A 60 0.09 17.43 -2.65
CA GLN A 60 0.26 16.24 -3.48
C GLN A 60 1.52 15.47 -3.09
N HIS A 61 2.59 16.18 -2.71
CA HIS A 61 3.79 15.54 -2.14
C HIS A 61 3.46 14.73 -0.89
N GLY A 62 2.59 15.24 -0.02
CA GLY A 62 2.13 14.49 1.16
C GLY A 62 1.43 13.18 0.80
N GLN A 63 0.58 13.19 -0.23
CA GLN A 63 -0.11 11.97 -0.72
C GLN A 63 0.87 10.97 -1.34
N ILE A 64 1.83 11.45 -2.15
CA ILE A 64 2.87 10.60 -2.74
C ILE A 64 3.77 10.00 -1.67
N ASN A 65 4.18 10.79 -0.67
CA ASN A 65 5.00 10.31 0.44
C ASN A 65 4.27 9.20 1.23
N ALA A 66 2.98 9.38 1.51
CA ALA A 66 2.17 8.33 2.15
C ALA A 66 2.06 7.06 1.30
N PHE A 67 2.04 7.19 -0.03
CA PHE A 67 2.06 6.06 -0.97
C PHE A 67 3.43 5.36 -1.05
N LEU A 68 4.53 6.12 -1.03
CA LEU A 68 5.89 5.58 -1.10
C LEU A 68 6.34 4.92 0.20
N LEU A 69 5.89 5.41 1.36
CA LEU A 69 6.31 4.89 2.66
C LEU A 69 6.16 3.36 2.79
N PRO A 70 5.01 2.74 2.46
CA PRO A 70 4.87 1.27 2.44
C PRO A 70 5.82 0.56 1.48
N MET A 71 6.09 1.15 0.31
CA MET A 71 7.02 0.58 -0.68
C MET A 71 8.49 0.67 -0.26
N LEU A 72 8.81 1.62 0.63
CA LEU A 72 10.15 1.87 1.15
C LEU A 72 10.38 1.28 2.54
N GLN A 73 9.34 0.72 3.17
CA GLN A 73 9.47 0.04 4.44
C GLN A 73 10.31 -1.22 4.26
N ARG A 74 11.41 -1.27 5.01
CA ARG A 74 12.31 -2.41 5.04
C ARG A 74 11.55 -3.60 5.61
N ASP A 75 11.45 -4.67 4.82
CA ASP A 75 10.88 -5.94 5.28
C ASP A 75 11.79 -6.58 6.35
N PHE A 76 11.57 -6.19 7.61
CA PHE A 76 12.33 -6.72 8.74
C PHE A 76 11.94 -8.17 9.07
N ILE A 77 10.67 -8.53 8.94
CA ILE A 77 10.18 -9.87 9.27
C ILE A 77 10.73 -10.90 8.28
N GLY A 78 10.59 -10.66 6.97
CA GLY A 78 11.17 -11.49 5.93
C GLY A 78 12.70 -11.54 6.00
N GLN A 79 13.37 -10.43 6.33
CA GLN A 79 14.82 -10.43 6.53
C GLN A 79 15.29 -11.18 7.77
N LEU A 80 14.51 -11.19 8.85
CA LEU A 80 14.82 -11.98 10.04
C LEU A 80 14.62 -13.46 9.76
N ALA A 81 13.50 -13.84 9.13
CA ALA A 81 13.23 -15.21 8.71
C ALA A 81 14.33 -15.75 7.77
N ALA A 82 14.68 -15.00 6.72
CA ALA A 82 15.73 -15.39 5.77
C ALA A 82 17.14 -15.53 6.39
N ARG A 83 17.36 -15.01 7.61
CA ARG A 83 18.62 -15.14 8.36
C ARG A 83 18.58 -16.22 9.44
N GLY A 84 17.52 -17.05 9.49
CA GLY A 84 17.32 -18.08 10.51
C GLY A 84 16.93 -17.51 11.88
N LEU A 85 16.40 -16.28 11.92
CA LEU A 85 15.94 -15.60 13.13
C LEU A 85 14.39 -15.60 13.22
N GLU A 86 13.76 -16.68 12.79
CA GLU A 86 12.30 -16.87 12.73
C GLU A 86 11.65 -16.62 14.11
N HIS A 87 12.23 -17.18 15.17
CA HIS A 87 11.79 -16.95 16.55
C HIS A 87 11.76 -15.47 16.98
N ILE A 88 12.59 -14.61 16.39
CA ILE A 88 12.57 -13.15 16.67
C ILE A 88 11.43 -12.50 15.87
N ALA A 89 11.25 -12.92 14.62
CA ALA A 89 10.15 -12.45 13.77
C ALA A 89 8.78 -12.82 14.38
N GLU A 90 8.60 -14.06 14.81
CA GLU A 90 7.43 -14.54 15.56
C GLU A 90 7.18 -13.71 16.83
N LYS A 91 8.25 -13.46 17.60
CA LYS A 91 8.12 -12.69 18.85
C LYS A 91 7.70 -11.23 18.60
N ILE A 92 8.17 -10.61 17.52
CA ILE A 92 7.74 -9.27 17.11
C ILE A 92 6.27 -9.29 16.70
N LEU A 93 5.85 -10.27 15.90
CA LEU A 93 4.46 -10.44 15.48
C LEU A 93 3.53 -10.77 16.66
N GLY A 94 4.02 -11.50 17.66
CA GLY A 94 3.29 -11.81 18.90
C GLY A 94 3.00 -10.62 19.81
N TYR A 95 3.56 -9.44 19.53
CA TYR A 95 3.18 -8.19 20.21
C TYR A 95 2.06 -7.43 19.49
N LEU A 96 1.63 -7.88 18.30
CA LEU A 96 0.55 -7.26 17.56
C LEU A 96 -0.81 -7.75 18.06
N ASP A 97 -1.81 -6.86 18.06
CA ASP A 97 -3.19 -7.25 18.33
C ASP A 97 -3.82 -7.99 17.14
N ASP A 98 -4.95 -8.67 17.36
CA ASP A 98 -5.61 -9.49 16.33
C ASP A 98 -5.96 -8.71 15.04
N GLN A 99 -6.15 -7.39 15.13
CA GLN A 99 -6.42 -6.52 13.98
C GLN A 99 -5.14 -6.25 13.18
N CYS A 100 -4.05 -5.96 13.88
CA CYS A 100 -2.74 -5.77 13.27
C CYS A 100 -2.24 -7.10 12.66
N LEU A 101 -2.46 -8.24 13.33
CA LEU A 101 -2.01 -9.55 12.85
C LEU A 101 -2.68 -9.95 11.52
N LYS A 102 -4.00 -9.73 11.40
CA LYS A 102 -4.73 -9.91 10.14
C LYS A 102 -4.23 -9.01 9.02
N SER A 103 -3.80 -7.80 9.38
CA SER A 103 -3.23 -6.85 8.41
C SER A 103 -1.84 -7.32 7.96
N THR A 104 -1.07 -7.97 8.83
CA THR A 104 0.26 -8.50 8.52
C THR A 104 0.25 -9.74 7.62
N GLU A 105 -0.80 -10.55 7.64
CA GLU A 105 -0.98 -11.69 6.71
C GLU A 105 -1.05 -11.27 5.24
N LEU A 106 -1.42 -10.01 4.98
CA LEU A 106 -1.64 -9.45 3.63
C LEU A 106 -0.41 -8.72 3.07
N VAL A 107 0.70 -8.65 3.81
CA VAL A 107 1.90 -7.89 3.42
C VAL A 107 2.67 -8.59 2.29
N CYS A 108 3.07 -9.85 2.48
CA CYS A 108 3.67 -10.70 1.46
C CYS A 108 3.66 -12.18 1.88
N ARG A 109 4.10 -13.09 0.99
CA ARG A 109 4.08 -14.55 1.23
C ARG A 109 4.98 -14.99 2.38
N GLU A 110 6.14 -14.36 2.54
CA GLU A 110 7.08 -14.64 3.62
C GLU A 110 6.49 -14.28 5.00
N TRP A 111 5.76 -13.16 5.12
CA TRP A 111 5.10 -12.79 6.38
C TRP A 111 3.97 -13.77 6.72
N TYR A 112 3.17 -14.14 5.72
CA TYR A 112 2.13 -15.15 5.91
C TYR A 112 2.72 -16.46 6.44
N HIS A 113 3.86 -16.91 5.87
CA HIS A 113 4.51 -18.14 6.29
C HIS A 113 4.91 -18.11 7.77
N VAL A 114 5.53 -17.01 8.22
CA VAL A 114 5.94 -16.80 9.63
C VAL A 114 4.74 -16.77 10.59
N ILE A 115 3.58 -16.30 10.13
CA ILE A 115 2.36 -16.24 10.96
C ILE A 115 1.65 -17.60 11.04
N SER A 116 1.80 -18.43 9.99
CA SER A 116 1.05 -19.68 9.82
C SER A 116 1.70 -20.93 10.43
N GLU A 117 2.92 -20.82 10.95
CA GLU A 117 3.58 -21.87 11.76
C GLU A 117 3.16 -21.79 13.24
#